data_AF-A0A420ZBI3-F1
#
_entry.id   AF-A0A420ZBI3-F1
#
_cell.length_a   1.000
_cell.length_b   1.000
_cell.length_c   1.000
_cell.angle_alpha   90.00
_cell.angle_beta   90.00
_cell.angle_gamma   90.00
#
_symmetry.space_group_name_H-M   'P 1'
#
loop_
_entity.id
_entity.type
_entity.pdbx_description
1 polymer ?
#
loop_
_entity_poly.entity_id
_entity_poly.type
_entity_poly.pdbx_seq_one_letter_code
_entity_poly.pdbx_strand_id
1 'polypeptide(L)' 'MEAQNYYEGIRHVVYVSTGILRRCEYCEESVGMGRFGESINHYIQQHGYKLLHVGQETGTDVNGKPFHSTVAVLGK' A
#
# COMPACT_ATOMS: atom_id res chain seq x y z
N MET A 1 5.07 3.87 -28.09
CA MET A 1 4.87 4.47 -26.75
C MET A 1 5.82 3.76 -25.82
N GLU A 2 6.95 4.39 -25.49
CA GLU A 2 7.85 3.87 -24.47
C GLU A 2 7.23 4.16 -23.10
N ALA A 3 7.19 3.16 -22.22
CA ALA A 3 6.69 3.35 -20.87
C ALA A 3 7.68 4.25 -20.11
N GLN A 4 7.28 5.49 -19.81
CA GLN A 4 8.08 6.38 -18.98
C GLN A 4 7.98 5.91 -17.53
N ASN A 5 9.06 5.29 -17.01
CA ASN A 5 9.12 4.91 -15.61
C ASN A 5 9.43 6.16 -14.77
N TYR A 6 8.40 6.73 -14.15
CA TYR A 6 8.52 7.94 -13.32
C TYR A 6 9.28 7.73 -12.00
N TYR A 7 9.61 6.49 -11.64
CA TYR A 7 10.20 6.16 -10.35
C TYR A 7 11.52 5.40 -10.54
N GLU A 8 12.57 6.14 -10.94
CA GLU A 8 13.93 5.61 -11.00
C GLU A 8 14.43 5.22 -9.59
N GLY A 9 15.09 4.07 -9.50
CA GLY A 9 15.73 3.60 -8.27
C GLY A 9 14.84 2.83 -7.30
N ILE A 10 13.54 2.64 -7.58
CA ILE A 10 12.68 1.77 -6.78
C ILE A 10 13.01 0.30 -7.08
N ARG A 11 13.41 -0.45 -6.05
CA ARG A 11 13.75 -1.88 -6.12
C ARG A 11 12.71 -2.75 -5.41
N HIS A 12 11.94 -2.17 -4.50
CA HIS A 12 10.92 -2.87 -3.72
C HIS A 12 9.65 -2.04 -3.60
N VAL A 13 8.49 -2.70 -3.69
CA VAL A 13 7.17 -2.05 -3.61
C VAL A 13 6.32 -2.75 -2.57
N VAL A 14 5.65 -1.97 -1.73
CA VAL A 14 4.66 -2.47 -0.77
C VAL A 14 3.30 -1.83 -1.01
N TYR A 15 2.27 -2.60 -0.67
CA TYR A 15 0.87 -2.21 -0.82
C TYR A 15 0.21 -2.15 0.55
N VAL A 16 -0.38 -1.00 0.88
CA VAL A 16 -1.21 -0.81 2.08
C VAL A 16 -2.64 -0.58 1.59
N SER A 17 -3.60 -1.27 2.20
CA SER A 17 -5.02 -1.23 1.79
C SER A 17 -5.92 -1.07 3.01
N THR A 18 -7.02 -0.32 2.87
CA THR A 18 -8.09 -0.27 3.88
C THR A 18 -8.93 -1.55 3.93
N GLY A 19 -8.78 -2.45 2.95
CA GLY A 19 -9.53 -3.70 2.87
C GLY A 19 -8.81 -4.91 3.47
N ILE A 20 -7.50 -4.82 3.71
CA ILE A 20 -6.67 -5.97 4.08
C ILE A 20 -5.81 -5.60 5.28
N LEU A 21 -5.76 -6.50 6.28
CA LEU A 21 -4.81 -6.44 7.38
C LEU A 21 -3.66 -7.40 7.07
N ARG A 22 -2.44 -6.91 7.18
CA ARG A 22 -1.23 -7.72 7.00
C ARG A 22 -0.18 -7.30 8.02
N ARG A 23 0.91 -8.05 8.14
CA ARG A 23 2.09 -7.60 8.89
C ARG A 23 3.00 -6.76 8.01
N CYS A 24 3.75 -5.86 8.63
CA CYS A 24 4.87 -5.18 8.02
C CYS A 24 5.89 -6.21 7.52
N GLU A 25 6.55 -5.95 6.39
CA GLU A 25 7.56 -6.88 5.85
C GLU A 25 8.89 -6.85 6.62
N TYR A 26 9.08 -5.86 7.49
CA TYR A 26 10.33 -5.63 8.23
C TYR A 26 10.19 -5.77 9.74
N CYS A 27 8.97 -5.81 10.27
CA CYS A 27 8.70 -5.93 11.70
C CYS A 27 7.31 -6.54 11.96
N GLU A 28 6.95 -6.72 13.23
CA GLU A 28 5.70 -7.38 13.62
C GLU A 28 4.47 -6.45 13.63
N GLU A 29 4.63 -5.18 13.23
CA GLU A 29 3.55 -4.21 13.25
C GLU A 29 2.46 -4.55 12.22
N SER A 30 1.20 -4.55 12.66
CA SER A 30 0.03 -4.73 11.80
C SER A 30 -0.22 -3.48 10.95
N VAL A 31 -0.35 -3.65 9.64
CA VAL A 31 -0.56 -2.59 8.66
C VAL A 31 -1.82 -2.83 7.81
N GLY A 32 -2.46 -1.74 7.39
CA GLY A 32 -3.70 -1.75 6.60
C GLY A 32 -4.98 -1.59 7.44
N MET A 33 -6.13 -1.94 6.85
CA MET A 33 -7.46 -1.72 7.39
C MET A 33 -7.65 -0.29 7.96
N GLY A 34 -8.20 -0.17 9.18
CA GLY A 34 -8.43 1.10 9.87
C GLY A 34 -7.14 1.86 10.24
N ARG A 35 -5.96 1.24 10.12
CA ARG A 35 -4.65 1.87 10.40
C ARG A 35 -3.97 2.41 9.15
N PHE A 36 -4.72 2.69 8.08
CA PHE A 36 -4.17 3.03 6.76
C PHE A 36 -3.13 4.17 6.80
N GLY A 37 -3.47 5.31 7.39
CA GLY A 37 -2.55 6.45 7.49
C GLY A 37 -1.31 6.16 8.35
N GLU A 38 -1.52 5.53 9.51
CA GLU A 38 -0.42 5.10 10.39
C GLU A 38 0.53 4.14 9.69
N SER A 39 -0.02 3.21 8.91
CA SER A 39 0.73 2.20 8.16
C SER A 39 1.63 2.83 7.09
N ILE A 40 1.11 3.80 6.34
CA ILE A 40 1.88 4.56 5.35
C ILE A 40 3.02 5.30 6.04
N ASN A 41 2.71 6.01 7.12
CA ASN A 41 3.70 6.76 7.88
C ASN A 41 4.77 5.84 8.50
N HIS A 42 4.38 4.65 8.97
CA HIS A 42 5.29 3.63 9.47
C HIS A 42 6.33 3.24 8.40
N TYR A 43 5.90 2.89 7.18
CA TYR A 43 6.81 2.54 6.09
C TYR A 43 7.73 3.71 5.69
N ILE A 44 7.20 4.94 5.63
CA ILE A 44 7.98 6.12 5.28
C ILE A 44 9.04 6.41 6.34
N GLN A 45 8.64 6.50 7.61
CA GLN A 45 9.47 7.00 8.69
C GLN A 45 10.44 5.94 9.22
N GLN A 46 10.00 4.68 9.32
CA GLN A 46 10.82 3.62 9.93
C GLN A 46 11.59 2.81 8.89
N HIS A 47 11.04 2.65 7.68
CA HIS A 47 11.63 1.77 6.65
C HIS A 47 12.16 2.54 5.43
N GLY A 48 12.01 3.86 5.38
CA GLY A 48 12.59 4.74 4.35
C GLY A 48 11.90 4.65 2.99
N TYR A 49 10.61 4.29 2.98
CA TYR A 49 9.81 4.25 1.76
C TYR A 49 9.37 5.65 1.31
N LYS A 50 9.01 5.75 0.03
CA LYS A 50 8.32 6.92 -0.55
C LYS A 50 6.93 6.53 -1.03
N LEU A 51 5.97 7.41 -0.82
CA LEU A 51 4.63 7.25 -1.36
C LEU A 51 4.66 7.48 -2.88
N LEU A 52 4.29 6.47 -3.65
CA LEU A 52 4.25 6.55 -5.11
C LEU A 52 2.86 6.92 -5.60
N HIS A 53 1.83 6.26 -5.05
CA HIS A 53 0.45 6.46 -5.48
C HIS A 53 -0.53 6.22 -4.33
N VAL A 54 -1.66 6.94 -4.34
CA VAL A 54 -2.84 6.67 -3.52
C VAL A 54 -4.05 6.69 -4.42
N GLY A 55 -4.88 5.66 -4.33
CA GLY A 55 -6.05 5.50 -5.18
C GLY A 55 -7.10 4.61 -4.53
N GLN A 56 -8.07 4.21 -5.35
CA GLN A 56 -9.13 3.30 -4.96
C GLN A 56 -9.07 2.04 -5.82
N GLU A 57 -9.30 0.90 -5.20
CA GLU A 57 -9.48 -0.39 -5.86
C GLU A 57 -10.91 -0.87 -5.64
N THR A 58 -11.51 -1.42 -6.69
CA THR A 58 -12.82 -2.08 -6.62
C THR A 58 -12.59 -3.58 -6.78
N GLY A 59 -13.03 -4.35 -5.79
CA GLY A 59 -12.99 -5.80 -5.80
C GLY A 59 -14.32 -6.41 -5.40
N THR A 60 -14.28 -7.64 -4.93
CA THR A 60 -15.44 -8.32 -4.34
C THR A 60 -15.14 -8.74 -2.91
N ASP A 61 -16.15 -8.69 -2.03
CA ASP A 61 -16.06 -9.21 -0.67
C ASP A 61 -16.18 -10.74 -0.64
N VAL A 62 -16.15 -11.32 0.56
CA VAL A 62 -16.29 -12.77 0.78
C VAL A 62 -17.63 -13.34 0.30
N ASN A 63 -18.63 -12.48 0.04
CA ASN A 63 -19.95 -12.84 -0.46
C ASN A 63 -20.10 -12.54 -1.97
N GLY A 64 -19.03 -12.14 -2.66
CA GLY A 64 -19.05 -11.76 -4.07
C GLY A 64 -19.67 -10.39 -4.34
N LYS A 65 -19.93 -9.57 -3.33
CA LYS A 65 -20.50 -8.22 -3.49
C LYS A 65 -19.39 -7.21 -3.80
N PRO A 66 -19.66 -6.16 -4.60
CA PRO A 66 -18.69 -5.10 -4.84
C PRO A 66 -18.19 -4.49 -3.54
N PHE A 67 -16.87 -4.34 -3.41
CA PHE A 67 -16.21 -3.73 -2.26
C PHE A 67 -15.15 -2.74 -2.74
N HIS A 68 -15.11 -1.57 -2.10
CA HIS A 68 -14.15 -0.52 -2.42
C HIS A 68 -13.12 -0.39 -1.31
N SER A 69 -11.85 -0.31 -1.69
CA SER A 69 -10.73 -0.07 -0.77
C SER A 69 -9.92 1.11 -1.25
N THR A 70 -9.43 1.92 -0.31
CA THR A 70 -8.34 2.85 -0.58
C THR A 70 -7.03 2.09 -0.51
N VAL A 71 -6.17 2.29 -1.50
CA VAL A 71 -4.86 1.65 -1.60
C VAL A 71 -3.77 2.71 -1.69
N ALA A 72 -2.64 2.43 -1.05
CA ALA A 72 -1.41 3.19 -1.17
C ALA A 72 -0.29 2.27 -1.65
N VAL A 73 0.44 2.72 -2.66
CA VAL A 73 1.62 2.06 -3.21
C VAL A 73 2.85 2.84 -2.75
N LEU A 74 3.76 2.17 -2.05
CA LEU A 74 5.02 2.76 -1.61
C LEU A 74 6.19 2.03 -2.22
N GLY A 75 7.26 2.75 -2.53
CA GLY A 75 8.49 2.19 -3.10
C GLY A 75 9.75 2.58 -2.33
N LYS A 76 10.75 1.71 -2.38
CA LYS A 76 12.11 1.93 -1.88
C LYS A 76 13.14 1.40 -2.86
#